data_AF-A0A2H6GT68-F1
#
_entry.id   AF-A0A2H6GT68-F1
#
_cell.length_a   1.000
_cell.length_b   1.000
_cell.length_c   1.000
_cell.angle_alpha   90.00
_cell.angle_beta   90.00
_cell.angle_gamma   90.00
#
_symmetry.space_group_name_H-M   'P 1'
#
loop_
_entity.id
_entity.type
_entity.pdbx_description
1 polymer ?
#
loop_
_entity_poly.entity_id
_entity_poly.type
_entity_poly.pdbx_seq_one_letter_code
_entity_poly.pdbx_strand_id
1 'polypeptide(L)'
;MDIKDLSKRAVEIKEKYHKLEKKKFGKEWINTQIVEGFVGDVGDLMKLAMAKEGIREIENLDEKLAHELADCLYSVLVLSEKYGINIEKSFLETMNRLDEKIKKGKA
;
A
#
# COMPACT_ATOMS: atom_id res chain seq x y z
N MET A 1 -12.56 -12.30 0.21
CA MET A 1 -12.63 -10.84 0.14
C MET A 1 -12.12 -10.44 -1.21
N ASP A 2 -12.87 -9.60 -1.91
CA ASP A 2 -12.39 -8.96 -3.12
C ASP A 2 -11.64 -7.65 -2.77
N ILE A 3 -11.12 -6.97 -3.79
CA ILE A 3 -10.41 -5.70 -3.59
C ILE A 3 -11.31 -4.61 -2.99
N LYS A 4 -12.63 -4.68 -3.24
CA LYS A 4 -13.60 -3.72 -2.72
C LYS A 4 -13.82 -3.92 -1.21
N ASP A 5 -13.89 -5.17 -0.75
CA ASP A 5 -13.93 -5.50 0.67
C ASP A 5 -12.67 -5.01 1.40
N LEU A 6 -11.50 -5.21 0.78
CA LEU A 6 -10.22 -4.74 1.32
C LEU A 6 -10.16 -3.21 1.39
N SER A 7 -10.57 -2.51 0.32
CA SER A 7 -10.64 -1.04 0.30
C SER A 7 -11.56 -0.52 1.40
N LYS A 8 -12.75 -1.10 1.54
CA LYS A 8 -13.68 -0.72 2.61
C LYS A 8 -13.04 -0.88 3.99
N ARG A 9 -12.39 -2.01 4.22
CA ARG A 9 -11.69 -2.28 5.48
C ARG A 9 -10.56 -1.29 5.75
N ALA A 10 -9.76 -0.96 4.75
CA ALA A 10 -8.68 0.01 4.85
C ALA A 10 -9.21 1.41 5.21
N VAL A 11 -10.27 1.87 4.52
CA VAL A 11 -10.91 3.16 4.79
C VAL A 11 -11.53 3.19 6.19
N GLU A 12 -12.20 2.13 6.64
CA GLU A 12 -12.73 2.02 8.00
C GLU A 12 -11.63 2.21 9.07
N ILE A 13 -10.44 1.64 8.83
CA ILE A 13 -9.28 1.82 9.72
C ILE A 13 -8.76 3.24 9.63
N LYS A 14 -8.65 3.84 8.43
CA LYS A 14 -8.18 5.22 8.29
C LYS A 14 -9.09 6.21 9.01
N GLU A 15 -10.41 6.01 8.97
CA GLU A 15 -11.35 6.87 9.70
C GLU A 15 -11.24 6.73 11.23
N LYS A 16 -10.79 5.57 11.74
CA LYS A 16 -10.43 5.43 13.16
C LYS A 16 -9.15 6.20 13.49
N TYR A 17 -8.15 6.15 12.61
CA TYR A 17 -6.93 6.95 12.76
C TYR A 17 -7.22 8.44 12.72
N HIS A 18 -8.07 8.93 11.82
CA HIS A 18 -8.50 10.33 11.80
C HIS A 18 -9.07 10.82 13.13
N LYS A 19 -9.94 10.01 13.76
CA LYS A 19 -10.49 10.32 15.09
C LYS A 19 -9.39 10.39 16.15
N LEU A 20 -8.42 9.48 16.08
CA LEU A 20 -7.27 9.46 16.98
C LEU A 20 -6.35 10.67 16.78
N GLU A 21 -6.05 11.02 15.53
CA GLU A 21 -5.22 12.16 15.13
C GLU A 21 -5.86 13.48 15.57
N LYS A 22 -7.16 13.68 15.31
CA LYS A 22 -7.92 14.83 15.82
C LYS A 22 -7.84 14.95 17.34
N LYS A 23 -8.00 13.84 18.06
CA LYS A 23 -7.90 13.82 19.53
C LYS A 23 -6.50 14.16 20.04
N LYS A 24 -5.45 13.68 19.36
CA LYS A 24 -4.05 13.87 19.80
C LYS A 24 -3.43 15.19 19.36
N PHE A 25 -3.74 15.65 18.15
CA PHE A 25 -3.02 16.72 17.46
C PHE A 25 -3.95 17.84 16.96
N GLY A 26 -5.26 17.74 17.17
CA GLY A 26 -6.25 18.73 16.73
C GLY A 26 -6.53 18.75 15.22
N LYS A 27 -5.86 17.89 14.43
CA LYS A 27 -6.00 17.80 12.98
C LYS A 27 -5.84 16.37 12.48
N GLU A 28 -6.46 16.07 11.35
CA GLU A 28 -6.25 14.81 10.61
C GLU A 28 -4.99 14.91 9.77
N TRP A 29 -4.43 13.76 9.43
CA TRP A 29 -3.41 13.67 8.40
C TRP A 29 -3.98 14.07 7.05
N ILE A 30 -3.25 14.94 6.34
CA ILE A 30 -3.56 15.25 4.95
C ILE A 30 -3.04 14.15 4.02
N ASN A 31 -3.53 14.10 2.78
CA ASN A 31 -3.20 13.04 1.83
C ASN A 31 -1.68 12.87 1.62
N THR A 32 -0.91 13.97 1.61
CA THR A 32 0.56 13.88 1.46
C THR A 32 1.25 13.23 2.65
N GLN A 33 0.69 13.32 3.86
CA GLN A 33 1.22 12.62 5.04
C GLN A 33 0.91 11.12 4.98
N ILE A 34 -0.18 10.73 4.31
CA ILE A 34 -0.45 9.32 4.00
C ILE A 34 0.59 8.80 3.00
N VAL A 35 0.94 9.60 1.98
CA VAL A 35 2.04 9.27 1.04
C VAL A 35 3.38 9.20 1.76
N GLU A 36 3.66 10.09 2.71
CA GLU A 36 4.87 10.05 3.53
C GLU A 36 4.97 8.74 4.33
N GLY A 37 3.87 8.34 4.98
CA GLY A 37 3.77 7.04 5.65
C GLY A 37 4.05 5.88 4.69
N PHE A 38 3.40 5.88 3.52
CA PHE A 38 3.60 4.86 2.49
C PHE A 38 5.05 4.73 2.04
N VAL A 39 5.78 5.83 1.87
CA VAL A 39 7.21 5.79 1.52
C VAL A 39 8.03 5.15 2.64
N GLY A 40 7.64 5.36 3.90
CA GLY A 40 8.19 4.65 5.06
C GLY A 40 8.01 3.14 4.93
N ASP A 41 6.76 2.69 4.73
CA ASP A 41 6.41 1.27 4.58
C ASP A 41 7.18 0.63 3.40
N VAL A 42 7.31 1.32 2.27
CA VAL A 42 8.12 0.84 1.12
C VAL A 42 9.60 0.72 1.49
N GLY A 43 10.11 1.65 2.28
CA GLY A 43 11.47 1.61 2.81
C GLY A 43 11.71 0.42 3.73
N ASP A 44 10.72 0.04 4.54
CA ASP A 44 10.76 -1.13 5.42
C ASP A 44 10.53 -2.45 4.68
N LEU A 45 9.73 -2.44 3.63
CA LEU A 45 9.62 -3.55 2.68
C LEU A 45 10.95 -3.83 1.96
N MET A 46 11.70 -2.80 1.57
CA MET A 46 12.93 -2.93 0.77
C MET A 46 14.12 -3.66 1.42
N LYS A 47 14.71 -3.20 2.54
CA LYS A 47 14.08 -3.67 3.76
C LYS A 47 14.16 -5.18 3.95
N LEU A 48 13.01 -5.74 4.25
CA LEU A 48 12.78 -7.16 4.44
C LEU A 48 13.03 -7.97 3.17
N ALA A 49 12.81 -7.42 1.97
CA ALA A 49 13.14 -8.08 0.72
C ALA A 49 14.64 -8.41 0.64
N MET A 50 15.54 -7.47 0.98
CA MET A 50 16.98 -7.76 1.08
C MET A 50 17.29 -8.90 2.05
N ALA A 51 16.57 -8.99 3.17
CA ALA A 51 16.76 -10.07 4.12
C ALA A 51 16.24 -11.41 3.57
N LYS A 52 15.14 -11.40 2.81
CA LYS A 52 14.59 -12.58 2.12
C LYS A 52 15.55 -13.12 1.05
N GLU A 53 16.30 -12.24 0.42
CA GLU A 53 17.34 -12.56 -0.55
C GLU A 53 18.72 -12.87 0.10
N GLY A 54 18.79 -12.97 1.44
CA GLY A 54 20.02 -13.35 2.15
C GLY A 54 21.10 -12.27 2.25
N ILE A 55 20.79 -11.02 1.90
CA ILE A 55 21.74 -9.89 1.96
C ILE A 55 21.98 -9.44 3.42
N ARG A 56 21.06 -9.77 4.33
CA ARG A 56 21.14 -9.43 5.77
C ARG A 56 20.23 -10.33 6.60
N GLU A 57 20.51 -10.43 7.90
CA GLU A 57 19.70 -11.23 8.82
C GLU A 57 18.65 -10.37 9.56
N ILE A 58 17.42 -10.86 9.60
CA ILE A 58 16.30 -10.26 10.33
C ILE A 58 15.48 -11.37 10.99
N GLU A 59 15.24 -11.24 12.29
CA GLU A 59 14.34 -12.14 13.03
C GLU A 59 12.88 -11.95 12.63
N ASN A 60 12.11 -13.04 12.62
CA ASN A 60 10.69 -13.09 12.24
C ASN A 60 10.44 -12.50 10.84
N LEU A 61 11.36 -12.78 9.91
CA LEU A 61 11.38 -12.19 8.58
C LEU A 61 10.06 -12.36 7.82
N ASP A 62 9.52 -13.58 7.77
CA ASP A 62 8.32 -13.86 6.96
C ASP A 62 7.08 -13.14 7.51
N GLU A 63 6.95 -13.05 8.84
CA GLU A 63 5.87 -12.32 9.49
C GLU A 63 5.98 -10.82 9.19
N LYS A 64 7.18 -10.24 9.37
CA LYS A 64 7.42 -8.82 9.08
C LYS A 64 7.22 -8.52 7.59
N LEU A 65 7.67 -9.40 6.70
CA LEU A 65 7.52 -9.20 5.27
C LEU A 65 6.04 -9.20 4.85
N ALA A 66 5.26 -10.13 5.41
CA ALA A 66 3.81 -10.15 5.21
C ALA A 66 3.14 -8.86 5.74
N HIS A 67 3.61 -8.35 6.89
CA HIS A 67 3.15 -7.08 7.47
C HIS A 67 3.40 -5.91 6.53
N GLU A 68 4.64 -5.69 6.07
CA GLU A 68 4.96 -4.53 5.24
C GLU A 68 4.29 -4.58 3.87
N LEU A 69 4.09 -5.78 3.31
CA LEU A 69 3.27 -5.96 2.10
C LEU A 69 1.82 -5.53 2.34
N ALA A 70 1.26 -5.88 3.50
CA ALA A 70 -0.10 -5.50 3.88
C ALA A 70 -0.22 -3.98 4.14
N ASP A 71 0.77 -3.36 4.78
CA ASP A 71 0.78 -1.91 5.06
C ASP A 71 0.96 -1.09 3.77
N CYS A 72 1.85 -1.52 2.88
CA CYS A 72 1.95 -0.96 1.53
C CYS A 72 0.61 -1.02 0.79
N LEU A 73 -0.07 -2.17 0.83
CA LEU A 73 -1.39 -2.32 0.22
C LEU A 73 -2.43 -1.42 0.88
N TYR A 74 -2.46 -1.34 2.22
CA TYR A 74 -3.35 -0.44 2.96
C TYR A 74 -3.19 1.00 2.49
N SER A 75 -1.96 1.49 2.40
CA SER A 75 -1.64 2.83 1.92
C SER A 75 -2.16 3.08 0.50
N VAL A 76 -1.93 2.14 -0.43
CA VAL A 76 -2.44 2.22 -1.81
C VAL A 76 -3.98 2.29 -1.85
N LEU A 77 -4.66 1.46 -1.07
CA LEU A 77 -6.13 1.43 -1.04
C LEU A 77 -6.73 2.71 -0.45
N VAL A 78 -6.16 3.21 0.65
CA VAL A 78 -6.58 4.48 1.26
C VAL A 78 -6.37 5.65 0.31
N LEU A 79 -5.19 5.75 -0.31
CA LEU A 79 -4.89 6.82 -1.27
C LEU A 79 -5.80 6.75 -2.49
N SER A 80 -6.12 5.55 -2.97
CA SER A 80 -7.05 5.36 -4.08
C SER A 80 -8.44 5.93 -3.75
N GLU A 81 -8.97 5.65 -2.57
CA GLU A 81 -10.24 6.24 -2.11
C GLU A 81 -10.13 7.76 -1.98
N LYS A 82 -9.09 8.27 -1.31
CA LYS A 82 -8.91 9.71 -1.05
C LYS A 82 -8.71 10.53 -2.32
N TYR A 83 -8.18 9.92 -3.39
CA TYR A 83 -8.02 10.54 -4.70
C TYR A 83 -9.11 10.19 -5.71
N GLY A 84 -10.13 9.41 -5.33
CA GLY A 84 -11.24 9.04 -6.21
C GLY A 84 -10.83 8.12 -7.38
N ILE A 85 -9.81 7.27 -7.16
CA ILE A 85 -9.29 6.34 -8.17
C ILE A 85 -9.92 4.96 -7.98
N ASN A 86 -10.51 4.43 -9.05
CA ASN A 86 -10.92 3.03 -9.10
C ASN A 86 -9.69 2.14 -9.33
N ILE A 87 -9.07 1.71 -8.23
CA ILE A 87 -7.81 0.94 -8.26
C ILE A 87 -7.93 -0.38 -9.00
N GLU A 88 -9.07 -1.08 -8.89
CA GLU A 88 -9.31 -2.35 -9.58
C GLU A 88 -9.28 -2.16 -11.10
N LYS A 89 -10.04 -1.18 -11.59
CA LYS A 89 -10.05 -0.82 -13.01
C LYS A 89 -8.66 -0.39 -13.48
N SER A 90 -8.01 0.52 -12.76
CA SER A 90 -6.68 1.02 -13.12
C SER A 90 -5.61 -0.07 -13.14
N PHE A 91 -5.69 -1.03 -12.21
CA PHE A 91 -4.80 -2.19 -12.19
C PHE A 91 -5.00 -3.08 -13.42
N LEU A 92 -6.23 -3.46 -13.73
CA LEU A 92 -6.55 -4.32 -14.89
C LEU A 92 -6.14 -3.66 -16.21
N GLU A 93 -6.45 -2.38 -16.40
CA GLU A 93 -6.03 -1.62 -17.59
C GLU A 93 -4.51 -1.60 -17.73
N THR A 94 -3.79 -1.41 -16.62
CA THR A 94 -2.32 -1.41 -16.62
C THR A 94 -1.77 -2.77 -16.99
N MET A 95 -2.28 -3.85 -16.41
CA MET A 95 -1.82 -5.22 -16.70
C MET A 95 -2.09 -5.62 -18.15
N ASN A 96 -3.27 -5.30 -18.69
CA ASN A 96 -3.61 -5.54 -20.10
C ASN A 96 -2.64 -4.80 -21.03
N ARG A 97 -2.31 -3.55 -20.71
CA ARG A 97 -1.34 -2.77 -21.48
C ARG A 97 0.07 -3.37 -21.42
N LEU A 98 0.49 -3.89 -20.27
CA LEU A 98 1.79 -4.57 -20.14
C LEU A 98 1.83 -5.86 -20.96
N ASP A 99 0.78 -6.68 -20.90
CA ASP A 99 0.64 -7.90 -21.70
C ASP A 99 0.72 -7.60 -23.21
N GLU A 100 0.03 -6.55 -23.66
CA GLU A 100 0.14 -6.11 -25.05
C GLU A 100 1.57 -5.69 -25.45
N LYS A 101 2.29 -4.99 -24.57
CA LYS A 101 3.68 -4.59 -24.84
C LYS A 101 4.59 -5.80 -24.96
N ILE A 102 4.44 -6.77 -24.07
CA ILE A 102 5.19 -8.03 -24.07
C ILE A 102 4.92 -8.80 -25.38
N LYS A 103 3.65 -8.97 -25.76
CA LYS A 103 3.26 -9.63 -27.02
C LYS A 103 3.84 -8.96 -28.27
N LYS A 104 4.05 -7.64 -28.22
CA LYS A 104 4.63 -6.84 -29.31
C LYS A 104 6.17 -6.80 -29.26
N GLY A 105 6.82 -7.45 -28.28
CA GLY A 105 8.28 -7.42 -28.11
C GLY A 105 8.83 -6.05 -27.71
N LYS A 106 8.03 -5.23 -27.02
CA LYS A 106 8.35 -3.84 -26.63
C LYS A 106 8.45 -3.65 -25.11
N ALA A 107 8.73 -4.72 -24.38
CA ALA A 107 8.88 -4.70 -22.93
C ALA A 107 10.30 -4.29 -22.54
#